data_AF-A0A1Q8QQN7-F1
#
_entry.id   AF-A0A1Q8QQN7-F1
#
_cell.length_a   1.000
_cell.length_b   1.000
_cell.length_c   1.000
_cell.angle_alpha   90.00
_cell.angle_beta   90.00
_cell.angle_gamma   90.00
#
_symmetry.space_group_name_H-M   'P 1'
#
loop_
_entity.id
_entity.type
_entity.pdbx_description
1 polymer ?
#
loop_
_entity_poly.entity_id
_entity_poly.type
_entity_poly.pdbx_seq_one_letter_code
_entity_poly.pdbx_strand_id
1 'polypeptide(L)'
;MSRAVAFTPSLAEEYRNLYAAAAIRPERAEEVARLARRMAEPARRNRYQAVGDRVGVPWFVVAIIHALEASLDFTRHLHNGDPLAGRTVRVPKGRPLAGTPPFAWEDSAADALALAGLDAWDDWSVAGVAYVLERYNGFGYRRRTPPVPSPYLWSFTTAYVSGRYVADHVWSDTAVSRQCGGMALLRALFAAGLAAWPREEAAQRLTEATAPPASPLGREPAVPWPAGTAGLCVAATATQVLGA
;
A
#
# COMPACT_ATOMS: atom_id res chain seq x y z
N MET A 1 -5.04 -4.95 -33.04
CA MET A 1 -5.42 -4.45 -31.70
C MET A 1 -6.14 -5.55 -30.95
N SER A 2 -5.66 -5.95 -29.77
CA SER A 2 -6.29 -7.03 -29.01
C SER A 2 -7.62 -6.54 -28.41
N ARG A 3 -8.69 -7.32 -28.54
CA ARG A 3 -10.03 -6.99 -28.02
C ARG A 3 -9.94 -6.65 -26.54
N ALA A 4 -10.43 -5.48 -26.11
CA ALA A 4 -10.44 -5.09 -24.70
C ALA A 4 -11.15 -6.17 -23.84
N VAL A 5 -10.61 -6.49 -22.67
CA VAL A 5 -11.25 -7.42 -21.72
C VAL A 5 -12.24 -6.61 -20.91
N ALA A 6 -13.54 -6.86 -21.10
CA ALA A 6 -14.59 -6.17 -20.36
C ALA A 6 -14.76 -6.77 -18.96
N PHE A 7 -15.09 -5.92 -17.98
CA PHE A 7 -15.48 -6.38 -16.64
C PHE A 7 -16.92 -6.88 -16.66
N THR A 8 -17.11 -8.19 -16.85
CA THR A 8 -18.42 -8.85 -16.90
C THR A 8 -18.77 -9.47 -15.54
N PRO A 9 -20.06 -9.78 -15.27
CA PRO A 9 -20.45 -10.52 -14.07
C PRO A 9 -19.71 -11.85 -13.89
N SER A 10 -19.48 -12.59 -14.98
CA SER A 10 -18.73 -13.84 -14.98
C SER A 10 -17.26 -13.64 -14.62
N LEU A 11 -16.61 -12.61 -15.15
CA LEU A 11 -15.24 -12.28 -14.81
C LEU A 11 -15.13 -11.82 -13.35
N ALA A 12 -16.11 -11.04 -12.88
CA ALA A 12 -16.16 -10.63 -11.49
C ALA A 12 -16.31 -11.84 -10.54
N GLU A 13 -17.11 -12.83 -10.92
CA GLU A 13 -17.26 -14.08 -10.17
C GLU A 13 -15.98 -14.91 -10.17
N GLU A 14 -15.30 -15.03 -11.31
CA GLU A 14 -13.99 -15.67 -11.41
C GLU A 14 -12.99 -15.05 -10.43
N TYR A 15 -12.89 -13.72 -10.39
CA TYR A 15 -12.00 -13.03 -9.45
C TYR A 15 -12.38 -13.27 -7.99
N ARG A 16 -13.68 -13.26 -7.65
CA ARG A 16 -14.13 -13.54 -6.28
C ARG A 16 -13.77 -14.95 -5.85
N ASN A 17 -14.04 -15.93 -6.71
CA ASN A 17 -13.77 -17.34 -6.43
C ASN A 17 -12.27 -17.59 -6.30
N LEU A 18 -11.47 -17.03 -7.21
CA LEU A 18 -10.02 -17.15 -7.15
C LEU A 18 -9.46 -16.47 -5.90
N TYR A 19 -9.95 -15.26 -5.58
CA TYR A 19 -9.55 -14.58 -4.34
C TYR A 19 -9.88 -15.44 -3.14
N ALA A 20 -11.13 -15.89 -2.98
CA ALA A 20 -11.58 -16.69 -1.85
C ALA A 20 -10.71 -17.95 -1.63
N ALA A 21 -10.30 -18.63 -2.70
CA ALA A 21 -9.47 -19.83 -2.63
C ALA A 21 -7.96 -19.55 -2.52
N ALA A 22 -7.48 -18.37 -2.92
CA ALA A 22 -6.06 -18.01 -2.95
C ALA A 22 -5.53 -17.67 -1.55
N ALA A 23 -5.05 -18.69 -0.83
CA ALA A 23 -4.33 -18.54 0.42
C ALA A 23 -2.92 -17.98 0.17
N ILE A 24 -2.42 -17.11 1.06
CA ILE A 24 -1.01 -16.73 1.06
C ILE A 24 -0.19 -17.95 1.48
N ARG A 25 0.88 -18.23 0.73
CA ARG A 25 1.77 -19.36 1.02
C ARG A 25 2.51 -19.14 2.35
N PRO A 26 2.60 -20.14 3.24
CA PRO A 26 3.22 -19.97 4.56
C PRO A 26 4.65 -19.42 4.49
N GLU A 27 5.45 -19.88 3.54
CA GLU A 27 6.83 -19.44 3.31
C GLU A 27 6.96 -17.98 2.82
N ARG A 28 5.84 -17.35 2.44
CA ARG A 28 5.76 -15.94 2.04
C ARG A 28 5.00 -15.07 3.04
N ALA A 29 4.35 -15.65 4.05
CA ALA A 29 3.42 -14.94 4.92
C ALA A 29 4.07 -13.74 5.63
N GLU A 30 5.27 -13.91 6.17
CA GLU A 30 5.99 -12.82 6.84
C GLU A 30 6.37 -11.69 5.86
N GLU A 31 6.83 -12.05 4.66
CA GLU A 31 7.22 -11.09 3.62
C GLU A 31 6.02 -10.24 3.18
N VAL A 32 4.87 -10.87 2.93
CA VAL A 32 3.63 -10.18 2.56
C VAL A 32 3.14 -9.29 3.71
N ALA A 33 3.11 -9.80 4.93
CA ALA A 33 2.66 -9.06 6.10
C ALA A 33 3.55 -7.85 6.40
N ARG A 34 4.87 -7.98 6.26
CA ARG A 34 5.82 -6.87 6.40
C ARG A 34 5.58 -5.80 5.36
N LEU A 35 5.34 -6.18 4.10
CA LEU A 35 5.07 -5.21 3.04
C LEU A 35 3.73 -4.48 3.27
N ALA A 36 2.69 -5.19 3.68
CA ALA A 36 1.39 -4.60 4.04
C ALA A 36 1.51 -3.60 5.22
N ARG A 37 2.25 -3.95 6.27
CA ARG A 37 2.54 -3.03 7.39
C ARG A 37 3.29 -1.79 6.93
N ARG A 38 4.30 -1.95 6.07
CA ARG A 38 5.03 -0.81 5.50
C ARG A 38 4.10 0.11 4.72
N MET A 39 3.23 -0.43 3.86
CA MET A 39 2.24 0.37 3.12
C MET A 39 1.31 1.17 4.04
N ALA A 40 0.94 0.59 5.18
CA ALA A 40 0.04 1.20 6.16
C ALA A 40 0.75 2.14 7.17
N GLU A 41 2.08 2.31 7.10
CA GLU A 41 2.80 3.28 7.92
C GLU A 41 2.14 4.67 7.80
N PRO A 42 1.85 5.39 8.91
CA PRO A 42 1.05 6.62 8.87
C PRO A 42 1.56 7.66 7.85
N ALA A 43 2.89 7.85 7.79
CA ALA A 43 3.51 8.78 6.84
C ALA A 43 3.27 8.39 5.37
N ARG A 44 3.22 7.09 5.04
CA ARG A 44 2.95 6.62 3.68
C ARG A 44 1.47 6.62 3.38
N ARG A 45 0.66 6.10 4.31
CA ARG A 45 -0.81 6.06 4.21
C ARG A 45 -1.38 7.46 3.93
N ASN A 46 -0.90 8.49 4.63
CA ASN A 46 -1.36 9.86 4.41
C ASN A 46 -1.11 10.35 2.98
N ARG A 47 0.03 9.99 2.38
CA ARG A 47 0.35 10.34 0.99
C ARG A 47 -0.52 9.58 0.00
N TYR A 48 -0.75 8.30 0.24
CA TYR A 48 -1.67 7.49 -0.56
C TYR A 48 -3.10 8.00 -0.50
N GLN A 49 -3.54 8.40 0.69
CA GLN A 49 -4.86 8.97 0.90
C GLN A 49 -4.99 10.32 0.19
N ALA A 50 -3.99 11.21 0.27
CA ALA A 50 -4.01 12.48 -0.45
C ALA A 50 -4.13 12.31 -1.97
N VAL A 51 -3.47 11.30 -2.56
CA VAL A 51 -3.64 10.96 -3.98
C VAL A 51 -5.02 10.34 -4.24
N GLY A 52 -5.42 9.40 -3.40
CA GLY A 52 -6.69 8.70 -3.51
C GLY A 52 -7.89 9.65 -3.50
N ASP A 53 -7.89 10.62 -2.59
CA ASP A 53 -8.95 11.62 -2.45
C ASP A 53 -9.03 12.56 -3.67
N ARG A 54 -7.91 12.84 -4.35
CA ARG A 54 -7.88 13.65 -5.58
C ARG A 54 -8.46 12.91 -6.78
N VAL A 55 -8.29 11.59 -6.85
CA VAL A 55 -8.63 10.77 -8.03
C VAL A 55 -9.92 9.97 -7.84
N GLY A 56 -10.37 9.75 -6.61
CA GLY A 56 -11.48 8.86 -6.29
C GLY A 56 -11.07 7.38 -6.13
N VAL A 57 -9.82 7.13 -5.77
CA VAL A 57 -9.23 5.78 -5.65
C VAL A 57 -8.94 5.48 -4.18
N PRO A 58 -9.32 4.30 -3.63
CA PRO A 58 -8.98 3.94 -2.26
C PRO A 58 -7.47 3.92 -2.05
N TRP A 59 -7.01 4.47 -0.91
CA TRP A 59 -5.58 4.61 -0.61
C TRP A 59 -4.82 3.27 -0.72
N PHE A 60 -5.47 2.15 -0.36
CA PHE A 60 -4.84 0.83 -0.41
C PHE A 60 -4.58 0.38 -1.86
N VAL A 61 -5.41 0.78 -2.83
CA VAL A 61 -5.16 0.51 -4.26
C VAL A 61 -3.96 1.31 -4.74
N VAL A 62 -3.87 2.60 -4.37
CA VAL A 62 -2.71 3.44 -4.68
C VAL A 62 -1.43 2.83 -4.09
N ALA A 63 -1.50 2.39 -2.83
CA ALA A 63 -0.37 1.76 -2.14
C ALA A 63 0.07 0.45 -2.82
N ILE A 64 -0.88 -0.39 -3.27
CA ILE A 64 -0.59 -1.65 -3.96
C ILE A 64 0.10 -1.35 -5.29
N ILE A 65 -0.42 -0.45 -6.12
CA ILE A 65 0.21 -0.05 -7.37
C ILE A 65 1.62 0.49 -7.10
N HIS A 66 1.79 1.34 -6.08
CA HIS A 66 3.11 1.86 -5.72
C HIS A 66 4.11 0.78 -5.28
N ALA A 67 3.64 -0.24 -4.56
CA ALA A 67 4.45 -1.40 -4.19
C ALA A 67 4.93 -2.16 -5.44
N LEU A 68 4.06 -2.29 -6.44
CA LEU A 68 4.31 -3.10 -7.63
C LEU A 68 5.15 -2.36 -8.68
N GLU A 69 4.94 -1.06 -8.87
CA GLU A 69 5.60 -0.26 -9.90
C GLU A 69 6.93 0.36 -9.45
N ALA A 70 7.06 0.67 -8.15
CA ALA A 70 8.22 1.42 -7.65
C ALA A 70 8.74 0.93 -6.29
N SER A 71 8.35 -0.25 -5.80
CA SER A 71 8.85 -0.80 -4.53
C SER A 71 8.68 0.13 -3.33
N LEU A 72 7.62 0.96 -3.33
CA LEU A 72 7.34 2.01 -2.35
C LEU A 72 8.37 3.16 -2.31
N ASP A 73 9.11 3.40 -3.41
CA ASP A 73 10.07 4.48 -3.55
C ASP A 73 9.39 5.79 -3.99
N PHE A 74 9.17 6.67 -3.01
CA PHE A 74 8.57 7.99 -3.21
C PHE A 74 9.46 8.99 -3.97
N THR A 75 10.65 8.61 -4.41
CA THR A 75 11.51 9.43 -5.27
C THR A 75 11.29 9.16 -6.77
N ARG A 76 10.39 8.23 -7.09
CA ARG A 76 10.11 7.76 -8.46
C ARG A 76 8.67 7.97 -8.87
N HIS A 77 8.46 8.17 -10.17
CA HIS A 77 7.15 8.24 -10.81
C HIS A 77 6.39 6.92 -10.65
N LEU A 78 5.12 7.01 -10.24
CA LEU A 78 4.21 5.85 -10.20
C LEU A 78 3.94 5.23 -11.58
N HIS A 79 4.14 6.01 -12.65
CA HIS A 79 3.93 5.55 -14.02
C HIS A 79 4.77 4.31 -14.37
N ASN A 80 6.06 4.35 -14.06
CA ASN A 80 7.03 3.36 -14.53
C ASN A 80 8.32 3.31 -13.69
N GLY A 81 8.43 4.10 -12.62
CA GLY A 81 9.60 4.11 -11.74
C GLY A 81 10.77 5.00 -12.19
N ASP A 82 10.61 5.86 -13.20
CA ASP A 82 11.63 6.89 -13.53
C ASP A 82 11.77 7.90 -12.37
N PRO A 83 12.93 8.56 -12.16
CA PRO A 83 13.10 9.53 -11.08
C PRO A 83 12.22 10.78 -11.24
N LEU A 84 11.67 11.30 -10.13
CA LEU A 84 10.84 12.52 -10.09
C LEU A 84 11.61 13.81 -10.45
N ALA A 85 12.94 13.73 -10.59
CA ALA A 85 13.80 14.86 -10.97
C ALA A 85 13.66 15.28 -12.44
N GLY A 86 12.93 14.50 -13.25
CA GLY A 86 12.65 14.80 -14.64
C GLY A 86 11.26 14.32 -15.02
N ARG A 87 10.92 14.38 -16.32
CA ARG A 87 9.74 13.68 -16.84
C ARG A 87 10.11 12.24 -17.17
N THR A 88 9.10 11.37 -17.24
CA THR A 88 9.30 9.98 -17.66
C THR A 88 9.92 9.92 -19.06
N VAL A 89 10.97 9.10 -19.19
CA VAL A 89 11.63 8.79 -20.47
C VAL A 89 11.18 7.42 -20.97
N ARG A 90 10.82 6.52 -20.06
CA ARG A 90 10.15 5.26 -20.35
C ARG A 90 8.66 5.51 -20.58
N VAL A 91 8.00 4.55 -21.24
CA VAL A 91 6.56 4.63 -21.52
C VAL A 91 5.77 4.59 -20.20
N PRO A 92 4.73 5.41 -20.02
CA PRO A 92 4.31 6.53 -20.89
C PRO A 92 5.31 7.69 -20.82
N LYS A 93 5.79 8.18 -21.97
CA LYS A 93 6.83 9.23 -22.04
C LYS A 93 6.27 10.63 -21.76
N GLY A 94 7.09 11.50 -21.20
CA GLY A 94 6.80 12.92 -21.03
C GLY A 94 5.86 13.27 -19.87
N ARG A 95 5.65 12.35 -18.93
CA ARG A 95 4.75 12.51 -17.77
C ARG A 95 5.48 12.97 -16.51
N PRO A 96 4.79 13.61 -15.54
CA PRO A 96 3.41 14.14 -15.64
C PRO A 96 3.32 15.27 -16.67
N LEU A 97 2.14 15.59 -17.21
CA LEU A 97 2.02 16.62 -18.26
C LEU A 97 2.19 18.04 -17.71
N ALA A 98 1.57 18.33 -16.58
CA ALA A 98 1.61 19.64 -15.93
C ALA A 98 2.80 19.76 -14.95
N GLY A 99 3.18 21.01 -14.65
CA GLY A 99 4.23 21.34 -13.69
C GLY A 99 5.67 21.27 -14.24
N THR A 100 6.62 21.57 -13.36
CA THR A 100 8.07 21.55 -13.63
C THR A 100 8.78 20.66 -12.61
N PRO A 101 9.76 19.84 -13.02
CA PRO A 101 10.51 19.00 -12.09
C PRO A 101 11.41 19.83 -11.15
N PRO A 102 11.79 19.29 -9.98
CA PRO A 102 11.39 17.97 -9.46
C PRO A 102 9.93 17.96 -9.05
N PHE A 103 9.23 16.87 -9.38
CA PHE A 103 7.80 16.73 -9.12
C PHE A 103 7.54 16.24 -7.69
N ALA A 104 6.49 16.75 -7.06
CA ALA A 104 5.92 16.06 -5.91
C ALA A 104 5.38 14.70 -6.36
N TRP A 105 5.59 13.68 -5.53
CA TRP A 105 5.16 12.32 -5.85
C TRP A 105 3.64 12.26 -6.06
N GLU A 106 2.88 12.99 -5.25
CA GLU A 106 1.43 13.05 -5.27
C GLU A 106 0.89 13.55 -6.61
N ASP A 107 1.53 14.56 -7.20
CA ASP A 107 1.11 15.14 -8.48
C ASP A 107 1.41 14.17 -9.63
N SER A 108 2.58 13.52 -9.61
CA SER A 108 2.89 12.47 -10.58
C SER A 108 2.01 11.23 -10.42
N ALA A 109 1.68 10.83 -9.19
CA ALA A 109 0.83 9.68 -8.94
C ALA A 109 -0.60 9.94 -9.41
N ALA A 110 -1.14 11.14 -9.19
CA ALA A 110 -2.45 11.52 -9.70
C ALA A 110 -2.49 11.50 -11.25
N ASP A 111 -1.46 12.03 -11.94
CA ASP A 111 -1.36 11.93 -13.42
C ASP A 111 -1.36 10.46 -13.89
N ALA A 112 -0.64 9.58 -13.18
CA ALA A 112 -0.58 8.15 -13.51
C ALA A 112 -1.92 7.45 -13.38
N LEU A 113 -2.65 7.67 -12.29
CA LEU A 113 -3.93 7.01 -12.04
C LEU A 113 -5.02 7.55 -13.00
N ALA A 114 -5.03 8.85 -13.27
CA ALA A 114 -5.93 9.45 -14.25
C ALA A 114 -5.63 8.95 -15.68
N LEU A 115 -4.36 8.84 -16.07
CA LEU A 115 -3.97 8.26 -17.36
C LEU A 115 -4.42 6.81 -17.50
N ALA A 116 -4.43 6.06 -16.40
CA ALA A 116 -4.92 4.68 -16.36
C ALA A 116 -6.46 4.58 -16.28
N GLY A 117 -7.18 5.71 -16.27
CA GLY A 117 -8.64 5.78 -16.24
C GLY A 117 -9.24 5.25 -14.93
N LEU A 118 -8.55 5.45 -13.81
CA LEU A 118 -9.05 5.08 -12.49
C LEU A 118 -9.93 6.18 -11.86
N ASP A 119 -9.87 7.40 -12.37
CA ASP A 119 -10.76 8.52 -12.06
C ASP A 119 -12.20 8.29 -12.55
N ALA A 120 -12.39 7.38 -13.51
CA ALA A 120 -13.69 6.97 -14.04
C ALA A 120 -14.13 5.57 -13.57
N TRP A 121 -13.55 5.04 -12.49
CA TRP A 121 -13.85 3.72 -11.95
C TRP A 121 -14.40 3.79 -10.52
N ASP A 122 -15.45 3.01 -10.22
CA ASP A 122 -16.18 3.07 -8.95
C ASP A 122 -16.39 1.71 -8.26
N ASP A 123 -16.18 0.57 -8.94
CA ASP A 123 -16.27 -0.76 -8.31
C ASP A 123 -14.97 -1.09 -7.55
N TRP A 124 -14.95 -0.72 -6.28
CA TRP A 124 -13.86 -1.07 -5.36
C TRP A 124 -14.14 -2.34 -4.55
N SER A 125 -14.97 -3.26 -5.06
CA SER A 125 -15.07 -4.61 -4.51
C SER A 125 -13.78 -5.41 -4.78
N VAL A 126 -13.63 -6.58 -4.14
CA VAL A 126 -12.52 -7.52 -4.42
C VAL A 126 -12.35 -7.77 -5.92
N ALA A 127 -13.45 -7.99 -6.64
CA ALA A 127 -13.42 -8.26 -8.07
C ALA A 127 -13.00 -7.04 -8.89
N GLY A 128 -13.53 -5.86 -8.54
CA GLY A 128 -13.19 -4.63 -9.23
C GLY A 128 -11.74 -4.21 -9.00
N VAL A 129 -11.21 -4.36 -7.78
CA VAL A 129 -9.78 -4.16 -7.48
C VAL A 129 -8.93 -5.13 -8.29
N ALA A 130 -9.26 -6.43 -8.33
CA ALA A 130 -8.53 -7.41 -9.13
C ALA A 130 -8.52 -7.03 -10.63
N TYR A 131 -9.68 -6.65 -11.17
CA TYR A 131 -9.80 -6.24 -12.56
C TYR A 131 -8.95 -5.00 -12.88
N VAL A 132 -9.00 -3.96 -12.04
CA VAL A 132 -8.22 -2.74 -12.25
C VAL A 132 -6.73 -3.01 -12.18
N LEU A 133 -6.27 -3.81 -11.21
CA LEU A 133 -4.85 -4.20 -11.12
C LEU A 133 -4.41 -5.03 -12.34
N GLU A 134 -5.25 -5.94 -12.82
CA GLU A 134 -4.91 -6.75 -14.01
C GLU A 134 -4.90 -5.88 -15.26
N ARG A 135 -5.82 -4.92 -15.37
CA ARG A 135 -5.85 -3.93 -16.45
C ARG A 135 -4.61 -3.04 -16.43
N TYR A 136 -4.20 -2.58 -15.24
CA TYR A 136 -3.04 -1.72 -15.05
C TYR A 136 -1.75 -2.39 -15.54
N ASN A 137 -1.54 -3.66 -15.16
CA ASN A 137 -0.41 -4.46 -15.66
C ASN A 137 -0.59 -4.94 -17.11
N GLY A 138 -1.83 -5.23 -17.51
CA GLY A 138 -2.20 -5.80 -18.80
C GLY A 138 -2.66 -7.27 -18.73
N PHE A 139 -3.63 -7.61 -19.58
CA PHE A 139 -4.30 -8.92 -19.66
C PHE A 139 -3.53 -10.02 -20.41
N GLY A 140 -2.20 -9.91 -20.54
CA GLY A 140 -1.40 -10.87 -21.33
C GLY A 140 -1.53 -12.31 -20.83
N TYR A 141 -1.53 -12.49 -19.51
CA TYR A 141 -1.61 -13.79 -18.84
C TYR A 141 -2.95 -14.51 -19.06
N ARG A 142 -4.06 -13.75 -19.01
CA ARG A 142 -5.41 -14.24 -19.29
C ARG A 142 -5.60 -14.71 -20.72
N ARG A 143 -4.87 -14.12 -21.67
CA ARG A 143 -4.96 -14.47 -23.11
C ARG A 143 -4.09 -15.67 -23.49
N ARG A 144 -3.36 -16.27 -22.55
CA ARG A 144 -2.60 -17.48 -22.83
C ARG A 144 -3.54 -18.68 -22.98
N THR A 145 -3.03 -19.71 -23.65
CA THR A 145 -3.71 -21.00 -23.82
C THR A 145 -2.79 -22.11 -23.28
N PRO A 146 -3.09 -22.71 -22.13
CA PRO A 146 -4.16 -22.33 -21.19
C PRO A 146 -3.88 -20.98 -20.50
N PRO A 147 -4.92 -20.28 -19.98
CA PRO A 147 -4.75 -19.06 -19.20
C PRO A 147 -3.92 -19.33 -17.95
N VAL A 148 -3.13 -18.34 -17.53
CA VAL A 148 -2.35 -18.39 -16.30
C VAL A 148 -2.80 -17.27 -15.37
N PRO A 149 -3.05 -17.52 -14.08
CA PRO A 149 -3.27 -16.45 -13.11
C PRO A 149 -2.10 -15.46 -13.12
N SER A 150 -2.37 -14.18 -13.34
CA SER A 150 -1.32 -13.17 -13.42
C SER A 150 -0.48 -13.13 -12.14
N PRO A 151 0.86 -13.27 -12.20
CA PRO A 151 1.72 -13.11 -11.04
C PRO A 151 1.62 -11.69 -10.45
N TYR A 152 1.27 -10.67 -11.25
CA TYR A 152 1.03 -9.31 -10.77
C TYR A 152 -0.12 -9.26 -9.74
N LEU A 153 -1.12 -10.14 -9.87
CA LEU A 153 -2.22 -10.26 -8.92
C LEU A 153 -1.91 -11.29 -7.84
N TRP A 154 -1.46 -12.48 -8.25
CA TRP A 154 -1.58 -13.71 -7.47
C TRP A 154 -0.26 -14.29 -6.98
N SER A 155 0.88 -13.70 -7.35
CA SER A 155 2.17 -14.17 -6.83
C SER A 155 2.18 -14.17 -5.30
N PHE A 156 2.83 -15.19 -4.72
CA PHE A 156 2.85 -15.54 -3.29
C PHE A 156 1.54 -16.14 -2.73
N THR A 157 0.51 -16.32 -3.56
CA THR A 157 -0.68 -17.11 -3.19
C THR A 157 -0.64 -18.51 -3.78
N THR A 158 -1.55 -19.38 -3.34
CA THR A 158 -1.77 -20.71 -3.91
C THR A 158 -2.34 -20.68 -5.34
N ALA A 159 -2.94 -19.56 -5.77
CA ALA A 159 -3.50 -19.40 -7.12
C ALA A 159 -2.42 -19.30 -8.22
N TYR A 160 -1.18 -18.94 -7.88
CA TYR A 160 -0.07 -18.86 -8.84
C TYR A 160 1.03 -19.86 -8.46
N VAL A 161 1.57 -20.54 -9.48
CA VAL A 161 2.66 -21.51 -9.33
C VAL A 161 3.89 -21.05 -10.10
N SER A 162 3.77 -20.94 -11.43
CA SER A 162 4.83 -20.50 -12.33
C SER A 162 4.21 -19.92 -13.61
N GLY A 163 5.06 -19.41 -14.49
CA GLY A 163 4.66 -18.83 -15.75
C GLY A 163 4.73 -17.31 -15.68
N ARG A 164 5.66 -16.71 -16.41
CA ARG A 164 5.73 -15.25 -16.54
C ARG A 164 6.39 -14.79 -17.82
N TYR A 165 6.07 -13.56 -18.18
CA TYR A 165 6.91 -12.80 -19.08
C TYR A 165 8.19 -12.39 -18.34
N VAL A 166 9.34 -12.82 -18.85
CA VAL A 166 10.67 -12.48 -18.30
C VAL A 166 11.26 -11.24 -18.96
N ALA A 167 10.78 -10.93 -20.16
CA ALA A 167 10.98 -9.69 -20.89
C ALA A 167 9.74 -9.44 -21.77
N ASP A 168 9.68 -8.28 -22.41
CA ASP A 168 8.60 -7.93 -23.32
C ASP A 168 8.42 -9.01 -24.37
N HIS A 169 7.22 -9.59 -24.42
CA HIS A 169 6.83 -10.70 -25.30
C HIS A 169 7.60 -12.01 -25.12
N VAL A 170 8.53 -12.12 -24.16
CA VAL A 170 9.30 -13.34 -23.88
C VAL A 170 8.65 -14.10 -22.73
N TRP A 171 7.90 -15.14 -23.07
CA TRP A 171 7.23 -16.01 -22.11
C TRP A 171 8.13 -17.15 -21.62
N SER A 172 8.08 -17.46 -20.33
CA SER A 172 8.60 -18.69 -19.73
C SER A 172 7.49 -19.34 -18.91
N ASP A 173 7.29 -20.63 -19.10
CA ASP A 173 6.35 -21.49 -18.36
C ASP A 173 6.81 -21.84 -16.94
N THR A 174 8.13 -21.87 -16.74
CA THR A 174 8.79 -22.31 -15.51
C THR A 174 9.30 -21.16 -14.64
N ALA A 175 9.47 -19.95 -15.21
CA ALA A 175 9.87 -18.80 -14.43
C ALA A 175 8.81 -18.44 -13.37
N VAL A 176 9.27 -18.22 -12.13
CA VAL A 176 8.43 -17.88 -10.99
C VAL A 176 8.65 -16.42 -10.61
N SER A 177 7.56 -15.69 -10.36
CA SER A 177 7.67 -14.33 -9.83
C SER A 177 8.25 -14.31 -8.42
N ARG A 178 9.23 -13.42 -8.20
CA ARG A 178 9.80 -13.12 -6.88
C ARG A 178 9.18 -11.88 -6.24
N GLN A 179 8.22 -11.26 -6.91
CA GLN A 179 7.50 -10.09 -6.45
C GLN A 179 6.15 -10.52 -5.88
N CYS A 180 5.73 -9.93 -4.76
CA CYS A 180 4.41 -10.16 -4.17
C CYS A 180 3.30 -9.69 -5.13
N GLY A 181 2.22 -10.46 -5.25
CA GLY A 181 1.06 -10.06 -6.03
C GLY A 181 0.17 -9.06 -5.28
N GLY A 182 -0.53 -8.20 -6.02
CA GLY A 182 -1.40 -7.17 -5.45
C GLY A 182 -2.59 -7.72 -4.66
N MET A 183 -3.16 -8.86 -5.06
CA MET A 183 -4.25 -9.49 -4.31
C MET A 183 -3.76 -10.19 -3.04
N ALA A 184 -2.49 -10.61 -3.00
CA ALA A 184 -1.85 -11.06 -1.76
C ALA A 184 -1.69 -9.90 -0.77
N LEU A 185 -1.29 -8.71 -1.25
CA LEU A 185 -1.18 -7.50 -0.43
C LEU A 185 -2.55 -7.02 0.07
N LEU A 186 -3.56 -7.02 -0.80
CA LEU A 186 -4.94 -6.70 -0.42
C LEU A 186 -5.40 -7.62 0.72
N ARG A 187 -5.21 -8.93 0.57
CA ARG A 187 -5.55 -9.91 1.62
C ARG A 187 -4.84 -9.61 2.93
N ALA A 188 -3.54 -9.33 2.90
CA ALA A 188 -2.77 -9.07 4.11
C ALA A 188 -3.18 -7.76 4.81
N LEU A 189 -3.48 -6.70 4.06
CA LEU A 189 -3.98 -5.44 4.62
C LEU A 189 -5.30 -5.63 5.37
N PHE A 190 -6.27 -6.31 4.73
CA PHE A 190 -7.60 -6.50 5.29
C PHE A 190 -7.60 -7.52 6.44
N ALA A 191 -6.85 -8.63 6.31
CA ALA A 191 -6.75 -9.62 7.38
C ALA A 191 -6.08 -9.05 8.65
N ALA A 192 -5.20 -8.06 8.51
CA ALA A 192 -4.56 -7.39 9.63
C ALA A 192 -5.36 -6.17 10.15
N GLY A 193 -6.52 -5.85 9.57
CA GLY A 193 -7.31 -4.67 9.94
C GLY A 193 -6.62 -3.33 9.61
N LEU A 194 -5.65 -3.33 8.70
CA LEU A 194 -4.89 -2.14 8.31
C LEU A 194 -5.61 -1.27 7.27
N ALA A 195 -6.59 -1.86 6.57
CA ALA A 195 -7.45 -1.21 5.60
C ALA A 195 -8.89 -1.67 5.83
N ALA A 196 -9.85 -0.83 5.44
CA ALA A 196 -11.27 -1.15 5.43
C ALA A 196 -11.87 -0.76 4.07
N TRP A 197 -13.01 -1.35 3.72
CA TRP A 197 -13.68 -0.99 2.47
C TRP A 197 -14.22 0.44 2.56
N PRO A 198 -14.31 1.22 1.46
CA PRO A 198 -14.77 2.61 1.52
C PRO A 198 -16.11 2.81 2.23
N ARG A 199 -17.06 1.87 2.07
CA ARG A 199 -18.35 1.92 2.80
C ARG A 199 -18.17 1.71 4.30
N GLU A 200 -17.25 0.86 4.70
CA GLU A 200 -16.92 0.61 6.11
C GLU A 200 -16.15 1.80 6.70
N GLU A 201 -15.18 2.36 5.98
CA GLU A 201 -14.47 3.58 6.40
C GLU A 201 -15.43 4.76 6.60
N ALA A 202 -16.39 4.95 5.68
CA ALA A 202 -17.41 5.99 5.81
C ALA A 202 -18.27 5.77 7.07
N ALA A 203 -18.68 4.53 7.34
CA ALA A 203 -19.44 4.19 8.55
C ALA A 203 -18.60 4.40 9.83
N GLN A 204 -17.32 4.04 9.82
CA GLN A 204 -16.40 4.26 10.95
C GLN A 204 -16.21 5.75 11.24
N ARG A 205 -15.97 6.57 10.22
CA ARG A 205 -15.82 8.03 10.38
C ARG A 205 -17.10 8.68 10.93
N LEU A 206 -18.27 8.25 10.48
CA LEU A 206 -19.55 8.72 11.04
C LEU A 206 -19.71 8.29 12.51
N THR A 207 -19.31 7.06 12.85
CA THR A 207 -19.35 6.56 14.23
C THR A 207 -18.40 7.35 15.14
N GLU A 208 -17.16 7.59 14.70
CA GLU A 208 -16.17 8.37 15.46
C GLU A 208 -16.58 9.84 15.61
N ALA A 209 -17.15 10.45 14.56
CA ALA A 209 -17.65 11.82 14.61
C ALA A 209 -18.89 12.00 15.50
N THR A 210 -19.67 10.94 15.72
CA THR A 210 -20.86 10.95 16.59
C THR A 210 -20.57 10.43 18.00
N ALA A 211 -19.37 9.90 18.24
CA ALA A 211 -18.96 9.44 19.57
C ALA A 211 -18.94 10.64 20.53
N PRO A 212 -19.56 10.55 21.72
CA PRO A 212 -19.45 11.60 22.72
C PRO A 212 -17.96 11.83 23.06
N PRO A 213 -17.54 13.08 23.36
CA PRO A 213 -16.16 13.33 23.74
C PRO A 213 -15.79 12.41 24.89
N ALA A 214 -14.65 11.73 24.77
CA ALA A 214 -14.14 10.87 25.82
C ALA A 214 -14.12 11.67 27.13
N SER A 215 -14.87 11.20 28.13
CA SER A 215 -14.84 11.80 29.46
C SER A 215 -13.38 11.82 29.94
N PRO A 216 -12.85 12.96 30.43
CA PRO A 216 -11.54 12.99 31.05
C PRO A 216 -11.61 12.25 32.38
N LEU A 217 -11.50 10.92 32.35
CA LEU A 217 -11.39 10.12 33.55
C LEU A 217 -9.97 10.25 34.09
N GLY A 218 -9.86 10.97 35.21
CA GLY A 218 -8.85 10.75 36.24
C GLY A 218 -7.47 11.37 36.02
N ARG A 219 -7.35 12.70 36.20
CA ARG A 219 -6.13 13.20 36.84
C ARG A 219 -6.23 12.82 38.32
N GLU A 220 -5.40 11.89 38.76
CA GLU A 220 -5.12 11.73 40.19
C GLU A 220 -4.73 13.10 40.78
N PRO A 221 -5.30 13.51 41.93
CA PRO A 221 -4.86 14.73 42.59
C PRO A 221 -3.40 14.56 43.02
N ALA A 222 -2.56 15.53 42.65
CA ALA A 222 -1.18 15.59 43.08
C ALA A 222 -1.11 15.57 44.61
N VAL A 223 -0.44 14.56 45.16
CA VAL A 223 -0.12 14.49 46.59
C VAL A 223 0.82 15.65 46.93
N PRO A 224 0.49 16.54 47.88
CA PRO A 224 1.38 17.62 48.27
C PRO A 224 2.51 17.08 49.15
N TRP A 225 3.75 17.37 48.76
CA TRP A 225 4.94 17.13 49.56
C TRP A 225 5.00 18.12 50.73
N PRO A 226 5.31 17.72 51.98
CA PRO A 226 5.45 18.66 53.08
C PRO A 226 6.79 19.40 52.99
N ALA A 227 6.71 20.73 53.09
CA ALA A 227 7.86 21.60 53.25
C ALA A 227 8.26 21.72 54.73
N GLY A 228 9.55 21.62 54.99
CA GLY A 228 10.21 21.99 56.24
C GLY A 228 11.59 21.33 56.28
N THR A 229 12.70 21.96 56.64
CA THR A 229 12.97 23.30 57.17
C THR A 229 14.48 23.54 56.99
N ALA A 230 14.86 24.80 56.78
CA ALA A 230 16.25 25.24 56.66
C ALA A 230 17.06 25.06 57.96
N GLY A 231 18.39 24.91 57.86
CA GLY A 231 19.27 25.08 59.03
C GLY A 231 20.71 24.55 58.94
N LEU A 232 21.60 25.39 58.39
CA LEU A 232 23.01 25.66 58.78
C LEU A 232 24.09 24.56 58.91
N CYS A 233 25.22 24.85 58.21
CA CYS A 233 26.64 24.75 58.62
C CYS A 233 27.20 23.34 58.99
N VAL A 234 28.43 22.93 58.71
CA VAL A 234 29.76 23.56 58.81
C VAL A 234 30.73 22.77 57.90
N ALA A 235 31.78 23.45 57.41
CA ALA A 235 32.92 22.89 56.69
C ALA A 235 33.78 21.90 57.52
N ALA A 236 34.48 20.97 56.88
CA ALA A 236 35.90 20.65 57.15
C ALA A 236 36.42 19.49 56.27
N THR A 237 37.29 19.86 55.32
CA THR A 237 38.61 19.26 54.98
C THR A 237 38.90 17.75 55.15
N ALA A 238 39.35 17.19 54.02
CA ALA A 238 40.62 16.49 53.79
C ALA A 238 40.85 15.09 54.39
N THR A 239 41.14 14.10 53.54
CA THR A 239 42.51 13.65 53.18
C THR A 239 42.47 12.25 52.55
N GLN A 240 43.34 12.03 51.56
CA GLN A 240 43.69 10.76 50.91
C GLN A 240 44.07 9.64 51.91
N VAL A 241 44.02 8.37 51.47
CA VAL A 241 45.20 7.49 51.29
C VAL A 241 44.77 6.13 50.72
N LEU A 242 45.67 5.59 49.88
CA LEU A 242 45.71 4.34 49.13
C LEU A 242 45.67 3.04 49.97
N GLY A 243 45.35 1.92 49.29
CA GLY A 243 45.96 0.61 49.54
C GLY A 243 44.98 -0.56 49.55
N ALA A 244 44.91 -1.34 48.47
CA ALA A 244 45.73 -2.53 48.21
C ALA A 244 45.46 -3.03 46.78
#